data_AF-A0A6J6NG50-F1
#
_entry.id   AF-A0A6J6NG50-F1
#
_cell.length_a   1.000
_cell.length_b   1.000
_cell.length_c   1.000
_cell.angle_alpha   90.00
_cell.angle_beta   90.00
_cell.angle_gamma   90.00
#
_symmetry.space_group_name_H-M   'P 1'
#
loop_
_entity.id
_entity.type
_entity.pdbx_description
1 polymer ?
#
loop_
_entity_poly.entity_id
_entity_poly.type
_entity_poly.pdbx_seq_one_letter_code
_entity_poly.pdbx_strand_id
1 'polypeptide(L)' 'MPLAEATACANEIRLFTPYIADEGDPALILALSHEHSLSAYNASYLAIALGGGCPIATLDKALIKAAHRVIGW' A
#
# COMPACT_ATOMS: atom_id res chain seq x y z
N MET A 1 -8.02 -24.77 -9.55
CA MET A 1 -7.00 -24.93 -8.50
C MET A 1 -7.71 -25.22 -7.18
N PRO A 2 -7.43 -26.34 -6.49
CA PRO A 2 -7.94 -26.65 -5.16
C PRO A 2 -7.43 -25.64 -4.10
N LEU A 3 -8.19 -25.45 -3.02
CA LEU A 3 -7.86 -24.47 -1.96
C LEU A 3 -6.47 -24.70 -1.34
N ALA A 4 -6.07 -25.95 -1.16
CA ALA A 4 -4.76 -26.31 -0.62
C ALA A 4 -3.61 -25.84 -1.52
N GLU A 5 -3.75 -26.03 -2.84
CA GLU A 5 -2.75 -25.62 -3.83
C GLU A 5 -2.68 -24.09 -3.95
N ALA A 6 -3.84 -23.42 -3.91
CA ALA A 6 -3.91 -21.96 -3.87
C ALA A 6 -3.20 -21.36 -2.65
N THR A 7 -3.40 -21.98 -1.49
CA THR A 7 -2.80 -21.57 -0.22
C THR A 7 -1.29 -21.79 -0.22
N ALA A 8 -0.83 -22.92 -0.77
CA ALA A 8 0.60 -23.20 -0.91
C ALA A 8 1.27 -22.13 -1.79
N CYS A 9 0.70 -21.86 -2.97
CA CYS A 9 1.21 -20.84 -3.90
C CYS A 9 1.24 -19.43 -3.26
N ALA A 10 0.20 -19.02 -2.54
CA ALA A 10 0.19 -17.73 -1.85
C ALA A 10 1.24 -17.64 -0.72
N ASN A 11 1.54 -18.74 -0.04
CA ASN A 11 2.54 -18.76 1.02
C ASN A 11 3.98 -18.71 0.49
N GLU A 12 4.24 -19.14 -0.75
CA GLU A 12 5.57 -19.00 -1.36
C GLU A 12 6.00 -17.53 -1.49
N ILE A 13 5.05 -16.59 -1.56
CA ILE A 13 5.34 -15.14 -1.54
C ILE A 13 6.08 -14.74 -0.25
N ARG A 14 5.81 -15.40 0.89
CA ARG A 14 6.52 -15.14 2.15
C ARG A 14 8.00 -15.52 2.12
N LEU A 15 8.43 -16.31 1.13
CA LEU A 15 9.84 -16.65 0.93
C LEU A 15 10.63 -15.49 0.32
N PHE A 16 9.95 -14.52 -0.31
CA PHE A 16 10.57 -13.24 -0.64
C PHE A 16 10.69 -12.45 0.65
N THR A 17 11.91 -12.11 1.07
CA THR A 17 12.14 -11.22 2.21
C THR A 17 11.62 -9.83 1.83
N PRO A 18 10.44 -9.42 2.29
CA PRO A 18 9.92 -8.11 1.91
C PRO A 18 10.59 -7.06 2.76
N TYR A 19 10.82 -5.88 2.19
CA TYR A 19 11.05 -4.70 3.01
C TYR A 19 9.80 -4.44 3.85
N ILE A 20 9.95 -4.40 5.17
CA ILE A 20 8.90 -4.02 6.10
C ILE A 20 9.13 -2.55 6.45
N ALA A 21 8.22 -1.69 6.00
CA ALA A 21 8.25 -0.28 6.37
C ALA A 21 7.85 -0.09 7.84
N ASP A 22 8.36 0.97 8.47
CA ASP A 22 7.86 1.43 9.77
C ASP A 22 6.35 1.76 9.70
N GLU A 23 5.72 1.72 10.87
CA GLU A 23 4.27 1.88 11.06
C GLU A 23 3.71 3.20 10.49
N GLY A 24 4.57 4.20 10.30
CA GLY A 24 4.22 5.53 9.81
C GLY A 24 3.63 6.43 10.90
N ASP A 25 3.40 7.70 10.56
CA ASP A 25 2.74 8.67 11.45
C ASP A 25 1.20 8.53 11.32
N PRO A 26 0.47 8.12 12.38
CA PRO A 26 -0.98 8.00 12.34
C PRO A 26 -1.71 9.30 11.97
N ALA A 27 -1.17 10.46 12.33
CA ALA A 27 -1.78 11.74 12.00
C ALA A 27 -1.72 12.00 10.49
N LEU A 28 -0.58 11.72 9.86
CA LEU A 28 -0.41 11.80 8.41
C LEU A 28 -1.34 10.82 7.69
N ILE A 29 -1.46 9.59 8.18
CA ILE A 29 -2.34 8.57 7.58
C ILE A 29 -3.81 9.04 7.59
N LEU A 30 -4.27 9.60 8.71
CA LEU A 30 -5.64 10.14 8.80
C LEU A 30 -5.85 11.36 7.90
N ALA A 31 -4.85 12.25 7.80
CA ALA A 31 -4.91 13.40 6.90
C ALA A 31 -5.06 12.95 5.43
N LEU A 32 -4.21 12.03 4.98
CA LEU A 32 -4.25 11.47 3.61
C LEU A 32 -5.54 10.69 3.34
N SER A 33 -6.03 9.93 4.33
CA SER A 33 -7.30 9.22 4.25
C SER A 33 -8.46 10.18 3.99
N HIS A 34 -8.54 11.28 4.76
CA HIS A 34 -9.57 12.29 4.58
C HIS A 34 -9.41 13.08 3.28
N GLU A 35 -8.20 13.52 2.94
CA GLU A 35 -7.95 14.35 1.75
C GLU A 35 -8.27 13.61 0.44
N HIS A 36 -7.97 12.31 0.38
CA HIS A 36 -8.13 11.51 -0.84
C HIS A 36 -9.31 10.52 -0.78
N SER A 37 -10.14 10.59 0.26
CA SER A 37 -11.26 9.67 0.49
C SER A 37 -10.83 8.20 0.44
N LEU A 38 -9.68 7.88 1.02
CA LEU A 38 -9.13 6.53 1.10
C LEU A 38 -9.48 5.90 2.45
N SER A 39 -9.53 4.56 2.51
CA SER A 39 -9.48 3.88 3.80
C SER A 39 -8.13 4.18 4.49
N ALA A 40 -8.09 4.11 5.82
CA ALA A 40 -6.84 4.25 6.57
C ALA A 40 -5.76 3.25 6.10
N TYR A 41 -6.18 2.07 5.65
CA TYR A 41 -5.29 1.06 5.06
C TYR A 41 -4.67 1.51 3.74
N ASN A 42 -5.44 2.03 2.79
CA ASN A 42 -4.86 2.55 1.54
C ASN A 42 -4.03 3.82 1.78
N ALA A 43 -4.44 4.65 2.73
CA ALA A 43 -3.70 5.84 3.11
C ALA A 43 -2.34 5.51 3.77
N SER A 44 -2.20 4.40 4.49
CA SER A 44 -0.91 3.99 5.05
C SER A 44 0.09 3.61 3.96
N TYR A 45 -0.34 2.91 2.90
CA TYR A 45 0.52 2.67 1.74
C TYR A 45 0.92 3.97 1.03
N LEU A 46 0.02 4.94 0.94
CA LEU A 46 0.34 6.26 0.38
C LEU A 46 1.37 7.02 1.24
N ALA A 47 1.23 6.97 2.57
CA ALA A 47 2.18 7.58 3.50
C ALA A 47 3.58 6.95 3.39
N ILE A 48 3.65 5.62 3.32
CA ILE A 48 4.92 4.88 3.14
C ILE A 48 5.58 5.28 1.82
N ALA A 49 4.81 5.32 0.73
CA ALA A 49 5.32 5.68 -0.59
C ALA A 49 5.82 7.13 -0.65
N LEU A 50 5.09 8.05 -0.01
CA LEU A 50 5.49 9.44 0.11
C LEU A 50 6.79 9.60 0.90
N GLY A 51 6.93 8.92 2.03
CA GLY A 51 8.14 8.97 2.86
C GLY A 51 9.35 8.30 2.21
N GLY A 52 9.15 7.23 1.44
CA GLY A 52 10.20 6.48 0.76
C GLY A 52 10.54 6.98 -0.65
N GLY A 53 9.75 7.91 -1.22
CA GLY A 53 9.92 8.37 -2.60
C GLY A 53 9.74 7.26 -3.64
N CYS A 54 8.97 6.21 -3.32
CA CYS A 54 8.81 5.02 -4.16
C CYS A 54 7.41 4.94 -4.80
N PRO A 55 7.29 4.34 -6.00
CA PRO A 55 5.99 4.14 -6.62
C PRO A 55 5.16 3.08 -5.87
N ILE A 56 3.84 3.18 -5.95
CA ILE A 56 2.92 2.19 -5.36
C ILE A 56 2.54 1.14 -6.39
N ALA A 57 2.89 -0.12 -6.12
CA ALA A 57 2.35 -1.26 -6.86
C ALA A 57 0.98 -1.66 -6.29
N THR A 58 -0.10 -1.21 -6.93
CA THR A 58 -1.47 -1.54 -6.51
C THR A 58 -2.41 -1.68 -7.71
N LEU A 59 -3.49 -2.44 -7.53
CA LEU A 59 -4.62 -2.50 -8.46
C LEU A 59 -5.80 -1.61 -8.03
N ASP A 60 -5.70 -0.97 -6.85
CA ASP A 60 -6.73 -0.08 -6.34
C ASP A 60 -6.69 1.27 -7.08
N LYS A 61 -7.75 1.56 -7.84
CA LYS A 61 -7.85 2.76 -8.68
C LYS A 61 -7.89 4.06 -7.88
N ALA A 62 -8.45 4.05 -6.68
CA ALA A 62 -8.49 5.24 -5.84
C ALA A 62 -7.10 5.56 -5.31
N LEU A 63 -6.35 4.53 -4.91
CA LEU A 63 -4.96 4.70 -4.47
C LEU A 63 -4.03 5.12 -5.62
N ILE A 64 -4.18 4.55 -6.83
CA ILE A 64 -3.44 5.00 -8.02
C ILE A 64 -3.66 6.50 -8.25
N LYS A 65 -4.93 6.94 -8.23
CA LYS A 65 -5.28 8.35 -8.44
C LYS A 65 -4.68 9.27 -7.38
N ALA A 66 -4.69 8.84 -6.12
CA ALA A 66 -4.09 9.60 -5.03
C ALA A 66 -2.56 9.66 -5.16
N ALA A 67 -1.91 8.54 -5.48
CA ALA A 67 -0.46 8.47 -5.68
C ALA A 67 0.03 9.40 -6.80
N HIS A 68 -0.67 9.45 -7.94
CA HIS A 68 -0.34 10.38 -9.02
C HIS A 68 -0.45 11.85 -8.58
N ARG A 69 -1.41 12.17 -7.69
CA ARG A 69 -1.62 13.54 -7.22
C ARG A 69 -0.59 14.00 -6.19
N VAL A 70 -0.18 13.10 -5.30
CA VAL A 70 0.71 13.41 -4.18
C VAL A 70 2.17 13.23 -4.55
N ILE A 71 2.49 12.16 -5.28
CA ILE A 71 3.87 11.74 -5.55
C ILE A 71 4.30 12.08 -6.99
N GLY A 72 3.36 12.27 -7.93
CA GLY A 72 3.65 12.82 -9.27
C GLY A 72 4.14 11.81 -10.32
N TRP A 73 3.81 10.52 -10.16
CA TRP A 73 4.09 9.48 -11.15
C TRP A 73 2.93 9.31 -12.15
#